data_AF-A0A353NGM7-F1
#
_entry.id   AF-A0A353NGM7-F1
#
_cell.length_a   1.000
_cell.length_b   1.000
_cell.length_c   1.000
_cell.angle_alpha   90.00
_cell.angle_beta   90.00
_cell.angle_gamma   90.00
#
_symmetry.space_group_name_H-M   'P 1'
#
loop_
_entity.id
_entity.type
_entity.pdbx_description
1 polymer ?
#
loop_
_entity_poly.entity_id
_entity_poly.type
_entity_poly.pdbx_seq_one_letter_code
_entity_poly.pdbx_strand_id
1 'polypeptide(L)'
;LCNHCNRPPCVRVCPTTATWKDEKTGIVVMNPARCIGCKTCMTACPYNARYFKEEERAVDKCDFCFLARLSKGETTTACVEACPADVRVFGNLADSSSRVFKLVHAPETMVWVLRPETGAIPNVFYINS
;
A
#
# COMPACT_ATOMS: atom_id res chain seq x y z
N LEU A 1 0.14 -7.74 2.20
CA LEU A 1 -0.78 -6.75 1.57
C LEU A 1 0.02 -5.84 0.62
N CYS A 2 -0.62 -4.98 -0.17
CA CYS A 2 0.11 -3.99 -0.98
C CYS A 2 0.85 -3.01 -0.07
N ASN A 3 2.15 -2.83 -0.26
CA ASN A 3 2.96 -2.00 0.65
C ASN A 3 2.98 -0.50 0.29
N HIS A 4 2.17 -0.06 -0.68
CA HIS A 4 2.06 1.34 -1.16
C HIS A 4 3.40 2.07 -1.24
N CYS A 5 4.38 1.38 -1.82
CA CYS A 5 5.81 1.70 -1.76
C CYS A 5 6.16 3.12 -2.23
N ASN A 6 7.26 3.69 -1.73
CA ASN A 6 7.82 4.98 -2.20
C ASN A 6 8.53 4.86 -3.55
N ARG A 7 9.10 3.70 -3.84
CA ARG A 7 9.64 3.37 -5.18
C ARG A 7 8.90 2.16 -5.76
N PRO A 8 7.60 2.28 -6.11
CA PRO A 8 6.77 1.16 -6.54
C PRO A 8 7.22 0.61 -7.92
N PRO A 9 7.76 -0.63 -7.99
CA PRO A 9 8.19 -1.20 -9.27
C PRO A 9 7.03 -1.36 -10.26
N CYS A 10 5.87 -1.75 -9.73
CA CYS A 10 4.63 -1.89 -10.47
C CYS A 10 4.16 -0.63 -11.21
N VAL A 11 4.44 0.57 -10.68
CA VAL A 11 4.15 1.84 -11.36
C VAL A 11 5.15 2.08 -12.48
N ARG A 12 6.45 1.87 -12.23
CA ARG A 12 7.52 2.08 -13.21
C ARG A 12 7.38 1.21 -14.46
N VAL A 13 6.88 -0.02 -14.31
CA VAL A 13 6.75 -0.97 -15.44
C VAL A 13 5.41 -0.87 -16.17
N CYS A 14 4.46 -0.05 -15.72
CA CYS A 14 3.13 0.00 -16.32
C CYS A 14 3.15 0.81 -17.62
N PRO A 15 2.97 0.19 -18.80
CA PRO A 15 3.15 0.89 -20.08
C PRO A 15 2.04 1.89 -20.37
N THR A 16 0.84 1.70 -19.79
CA THR A 16 -0.33 2.56 -20.03
C THR A 16 -0.57 3.58 -18.92
N THR A 17 0.34 3.64 -17.93
CA THR A 17 0.17 4.44 -16.70
C THR A 17 -1.18 4.22 -16.01
N ALA A 18 -1.69 2.99 -16.07
CA ALA A 18 -2.90 2.55 -15.36
C ALA A 18 -2.71 2.48 -13.84
N THR A 19 -1.47 2.49 -13.36
CA THR A 19 -1.15 2.59 -11.94
C THR A 19 -0.18 3.73 -11.71
N TRP A 20 -0.41 4.52 -10.66
CA TRP A 20 0.45 5.64 -10.26
C TRP A 20 0.51 5.71 -8.74
N LYS A 21 1.43 6.52 -8.20
CA LYS A 21 1.42 6.87 -6.77
C LYS A 21 0.74 8.23 -6.64
N ASP A 22 -0.34 8.29 -5.88
CA ASP A 22 -1.00 9.56 -5.58
C ASP A 22 -0.11 10.40 -4.65
N GLU A 23 0.13 11.66 -5.02
CA GLU A 23 1.08 12.53 -4.31
C GLU A 23 0.53 13.05 -2.98
N LYS A 24 -0.80 13.17 -2.86
CA LYS A 24 -1.44 13.69 -1.64
C LYS A 24 -1.53 12.64 -0.55
N THR A 25 -1.94 11.43 -0.92
CA THR A 25 -2.20 10.33 0.02
C THR A 25 -1.05 9.34 0.13
N GLY A 26 -0.13 9.33 -0.85
CA GLY A 26 0.92 8.31 -0.96
C GLY A 26 0.43 6.94 -1.40
N ILE A 27 -0.88 6.77 -1.66
CA ILE A 27 -1.49 5.51 -2.06
C ILE A 27 -1.09 5.21 -3.52
N VAL A 28 -0.51 4.04 -3.75
CA VAL A 28 -0.42 3.48 -5.12
C VAL A 28 -1.83 3.16 -5.60
N VAL A 29 -2.29 3.81 -6.67
CA VAL A 29 -3.63 3.69 -7.25
C VAL A 29 -3.60 2.76 -8.46
N MET A 30 -4.74 2.15 -8.79
CA MET A 30 -4.95 1.36 -10.00
C MET A 30 -6.24 1.83 -10.67
N ASN A 31 -6.18 2.20 -11.95
CA ASN A 31 -7.33 2.56 -12.77
C ASN A 31 -7.60 1.41 -13.76
N PRO A 32 -8.68 0.62 -13.57
CA PRO A 32 -8.99 -0.51 -14.44
C PRO A 32 -9.30 -0.07 -15.88
N ALA A 33 -9.91 1.10 -16.08
CA ALA A 33 -10.27 1.60 -17.42
C ALA A 33 -9.05 1.90 -18.32
N ARG A 34 -7.86 2.10 -17.74
CA ARG A 34 -6.59 2.30 -18.47
C ARG A 34 -5.76 1.02 -18.55
N CYS A 35 -6.18 -0.05 -17.86
CA CYS A 35 -5.44 -1.29 -17.78
C CYS A 35 -5.68 -2.12 -19.04
N ILE A 36 -4.60 -2.54 -19.71
CA ILE A 36 -4.66 -3.43 -20.87
C ILE A 36 -4.43 -4.90 -20.49
N GLY A 37 -4.39 -5.23 -19.20
CA GLY A 37 -4.23 -6.61 -18.73
C GLY A 37 -2.90 -7.29 -19.08
N CYS A 38 -1.82 -6.54 -19.35
CA CYS A 38 -0.51 -7.09 -19.69
C CYS A 38 0.22 -7.84 -18.55
N LYS A 39 -0.26 -7.71 -17.30
CA LYS A 39 0.26 -8.38 -16.09
C LYS A 39 1.72 -8.03 -15.70
N THR A 40 2.42 -7.16 -16.43
CA THR A 40 3.80 -6.74 -16.10
C THR A 40 3.93 -6.19 -14.68
N CYS A 41 2.95 -5.43 -14.21
CA CYS A 41 2.94 -4.87 -12.86
C CYS A 41 2.79 -5.94 -11.77
N MET A 42 2.19 -7.10 -12.08
CA MET A 42 2.12 -8.26 -11.19
C MET A 42 3.51 -8.89 -11.06
N THR A 43 4.15 -9.21 -12.20
CA THR A 43 5.50 -9.78 -12.23
C THR A 43 6.53 -8.89 -11.55
N ALA A 44 6.43 -7.57 -11.71
CA ALA A 44 7.35 -6.62 -11.08
C ALA A 44 7.13 -6.43 -9.58
N CYS A 45 6.00 -6.86 -9.01
CA CYS A 45 5.71 -6.68 -7.60
C CYS A 45 6.44 -7.74 -6.75
N PRO A 46 7.43 -7.38 -5.93
CA PRO A 46 8.18 -8.38 -5.16
C PRO A 46 7.37 -9.01 -4.00
N TYR A 47 6.17 -8.49 -3.76
CA TYR A 47 5.28 -8.89 -2.68
C TYR A 47 4.09 -9.73 -3.16
N ASN A 48 4.00 -10.00 -4.46
CA ASN A 48 2.84 -10.64 -5.10
C ASN A 48 1.50 -10.01 -4.67
N ALA A 49 1.48 -8.68 -4.52
CA ALA A 49 0.35 -7.95 -3.91
C ALA A 49 -0.65 -7.40 -4.94
N ARG A 50 -0.70 -8.01 -6.13
CA ARG A 50 -1.55 -7.63 -7.26
C ARG A 50 -2.11 -8.90 -7.88
N TYR A 51 -3.35 -8.86 -8.32
CA TYR A 51 -4.02 -9.99 -8.97
C TYR A 51 -4.75 -9.53 -10.22
N PHE A 52 -4.98 -10.44 -11.16
CA PHE A 52 -5.77 -10.16 -12.35
C PHE A 52 -7.23 -10.49 -12.05
N LYS A 53 -8.12 -9.54 -12.30
CA LYS A 53 -9.56 -9.68 -12.13
C LYS A 53 -10.18 -9.97 -13.50
N GLU A 54 -10.60 -11.22 -13.69
CA GLU A 54 -11.03 -11.72 -15.00
C GLU A 54 -12.27 -10.97 -15.52
N GLU A 55 -13.21 -10.64 -14.63
CA GLU A 55 -14.45 -9.95 -14.97
C GLU A 55 -14.22 -8.55 -15.53
N GLU A 56 -13.19 -7.86 -15.04
CA GLU A 56 -12.82 -6.51 -15.49
C GLU A 56 -11.73 -6.53 -16.56
N ARG A 57 -11.15 -7.71 -16.85
CA ARG A 57 -9.98 -7.87 -17.73
C ARG A 57 -8.82 -6.95 -17.33
N ALA A 58 -8.70 -6.64 -16.03
CA ALA A 58 -7.79 -5.65 -15.48
C ALA A 58 -7.05 -6.19 -14.24
N VAL A 59 -5.90 -5.59 -13.94
CA VAL A 59 -5.19 -5.87 -12.67
C VAL A 59 -5.83 -5.07 -11.55
N ASP A 60 -6.01 -5.70 -10.40
CA ASP A 60 -6.54 -5.10 -9.18
C ASP A 60 -5.60 -5.37 -7.98
N LYS A 61 -5.77 -4.61 -6.90
CA LYS A 61 -4.94 -4.65 -5.69
C LYS A 61 -5.57 -3.87 -4.53
N CYS A 62 -5.08 -4.13 -3.32
CA CYS A 62 -5.39 -3.30 -2.14
C CYS A 62 -5.17 -1.80 -2.44
N ASP A 63 -6.16 -0.97 -2.06
CA ASP A 63 -6.18 0.49 -2.20
C ASP A 63 -6.14 1.21 -0.85
N PHE A 64 -5.75 0.51 0.22
CA PHE A 64 -5.91 0.97 1.61
C PHE A 64 -7.34 1.43 1.95
N CYS A 65 -8.34 0.74 1.40
CA CYS A 65 -9.76 1.07 1.58
C CYS A 65 -10.09 2.51 1.15
N PHE A 66 -9.33 3.09 0.20
CA PHE A 66 -9.52 4.47 -0.19
C PHE A 66 -10.94 4.73 -0.69
N LEU A 67 -11.40 3.98 -1.70
CA LEU A 67 -12.72 4.19 -2.28
C LEU A 67 -13.86 3.81 -1.32
N ALA A 68 -13.63 2.75 -0.54
CA ALA A 68 -14.65 2.23 0.36
C ALA A 68 -14.86 3.12 1.60
N ARG A 69 -13.79 3.75 2.10
CA ARG A 69 -13.72 4.38 3.43
C ARG A 69 -13.03 5.75 3.43
N LEU A 70 -11.74 5.80 3.11
CA LEU A 70 -10.94 7.03 3.34
C LEU A 70 -11.45 8.23 2.52
N SER A 71 -11.91 8.00 1.29
CA SER A 71 -12.49 9.04 0.43
C SER A 71 -13.83 9.58 0.95
N LYS A 72 -14.42 8.93 1.97
CA LYS A 72 -15.68 9.31 2.61
C LYS A 72 -15.47 9.93 4.00
N GLY A 73 -14.22 10.20 4.37
CA GLY A 73 -13.87 10.83 5.65
C GLY A 73 -13.58 9.87 6.80
N GLU A 74 -13.63 8.55 6.57
CA GLU A 74 -13.14 7.59 7.56
C GLU A 74 -11.61 7.69 7.70
N THR A 75 -11.11 7.44 8.91
CA THR A 75 -9.69 7.60 9.24
C THR A 75 -8.94 6.26 9.33
N THR A 76 -9.61 5.14 9.13
CA THR A 76 -9.04 3.79 9.27
C THR A 76 -9.45 2.84 8.14
N THR A 77 -8.81 1.68 8.08
CA THR A 77 -9.05 0.64 7.06
C THR A 77 -9.75 -0.57 7.67
N ALA A 78 -10.46 -1.35 6.85
CA ALA A 78 -11.21 -2.51 7.31
C ALA A 78 -10.34 -3.53 8.02
N CYS A 79 -9.12 -3.75 7.52
CA CYS A 79 -8.21 -4.70 8.12
C CYS A 79 -7.60 -4.25 9.46
N VAL A 80 -7.61 -2.93 9.75
CA VAL A 80 -7.22 -2.39 11.06
C VAL A 80 -8.39 -2.46 12.03
N GLU A 81 -9.57 -2.00 11.60
CA GLU A 81 -10.77 -2.02 12.44
C GLU A 81 -11.16 -3.44 12.85
N ALA A 82 -11.03 -4.41 11.95
CA ALA A 82 -11.37 -5.80 12.23
C ALA A 82 -10.32 -6.54 13.09
N CYS A 83 -9.20 -5.91 13.48
CA CYS A 83 -8.13 -6.56 14.21
C CYS A 83 -8.40 -6.56 15.72
N PRO A 84 -8.83 -7.69 16.33
CA PRO A 84 -9.20 -7.71 17.75
C PRO A 84 -8.00 -7.55 18.69
N ALA A 85 -6.80 -7.89 18.23
CA ALA A 85 -5.57 -7.82 19.00
C ALA A 85 -4.88 -6.44 18.94
N ASP A 86 -5.44 -5.47 18.19
CA ASP A 86 -4.86 -4.14 17.99
C ASP A 86 -3.38 -4.14 17.51
N VAL A 87 -2.97 -5.18 16.77
CA VAL A 87 -1.61 -5.34 16.22
C VAL A 87 -1.42 -4.67 14.86
N ARG A 88 -2.44 -3.97 14.36
CA ARG A 88 -2.38 -3.25 13.08
C ARG A 88 -2.71 -1.79 13.31
N VAL A 89 -1.83 -0.91 12.86
CA VAL A 89 -2.00 0.54 12.97
C VAL A 89 -1.91 1.15 11.58
N PHE A 90 -2.88 1.99 11.24
CA PHE A 90 -2.92 2.76 10.00
C PHE A 90 -2.93 4.25 10.31
N GLY A 91 -2.27 5.06 9.48
CA GLY A 91 -2.21 6.50 9.66
C GLY A 91 -1.23 7.18 8.73
N ASN A 92 -1.05 8.48 8.94
CA ASN A 92 -0.16 9.32 8.14
C ASN A 92 1.23 9.41 8.78
N LEU A 93 2.23 8.80 8.14
CA LEU A 93 3.63 8.86 8.57
C LEU A 93 4.29 10.24 8.41
N ALA A 94 3.66 11.18 7.72
CA ALA A 94 4.12 12.58 7.68
C ALA A 94 3.60 13.40 8.87
N ASP A 95 2.62 12.89 9.62
CA ASP A 95 2.03 13.56 10.78
C ASP A 95 2.64 13.01 12.07
N SER A 96 3.43 13.84 12.76
CA SER A 96 4.11 13.48 14.00
C SER A 96 3.16 13.23 15.18
N SER A 97 1.92 13.71 15.09
CA SER A 97 0.89 13.47 16.11
C SER A 97 0.24 12.09 15.97
N SER A 98 0.35 11.46 14.80
CA SER A 98 -0.29 10.19 14.47
C SER A 98 0.27 9.02 15.28
N ARG A 99 -0.59 8.02 15.58
CA ARG A 99 -0.19 6.80 16.31
C ARG A 99 0.91 6.04 15.56
N VAL A 100 0.79 5.91 14.24
CA VAL A 100 1.78 5.19 13.42
C VAL A 100 3.15 5.87 13.46
N PHE A 101 3.20 7.21 13.40
CA PHE A 101 4.46 7.94 13.49
C PHE A 101 5.15 7.69 14.82
N LYS A 102 4.39 7.85 15.93
CA LYS A 102 4.92 7.67 17.28
C LYS A 102 5.47 6.28 17.51
N LEU A 103 4.79 5.24 17.02
CA LEU A 103 5.24 3.85 17.15
C LEU A 103 6.54 3.61 16.36
N VAL A 104 6.62 4.06 15.11
CA VAL A 104 7.77 3.81 14.23
C VAL A 104 9.01 4.63 14.65
N HIS A 105 8.83 5.77 15.31
CA HIS A 105 9.95 6.65 15.73
C HIS A 105 10.24 6.58 17.23
N ALA A 106 9.63 5.66 17.98
CA ALA A 106 9.96 5.45 19.39
C ALA A 106 11.41 4.92 19.50
N PRO A 107 12.25 5.48 20.41
CA PRO A 107 13.66 5.10 20.52
C PRO A 107 13.93 3.60 20.72
N GLU A 108 13.02 2.92 21.41
CA GLU A 108 13.08 1.49 21.73
C GLU A 108 12.51 0.58 20.63
N THR A 109 11.84 1.16 19.63
CA THR A 109 11.19 0.38 18.57
C THR A 109 12.19 -0.07 17.52
N MET A 110 12.36 -1.38 17.39
CA MET A 110 13.01 -2.00 16.25
C MET A 110 12.05 -2.07 15.07
N VAL A 111 12.34 -1.34 14.01
CA VAL A 111 11.52 -1.29 12.80
C VAL A 111 12.17 -2.11 11.69
N TRP A 112 11.41 -3.00 11.07
CA TRP A 112 11.82 -3.67 9.83
C TRP A 112 10.72 -3.61 8.78
N VAL A 113 11.12 -3.87 7.54
CA VAL A 113 10.21 -3.91 6.38
C VAL A 113 10.37 -5.23 5.64
N LEU A 114 9.35 -5.60 4.89
CA LEU A 114 9.40 -6.81 4.07
C LEU A 114 10.31 -6.57 2.85
N ARG A 115 11.21 -7.51 2.58
CA ARG A 115 12.09 -7.55 1.39
C ARG A 115 12.83 -6.22 1.10
N PRO A 116 13.63 -5.69 2.04
CA PRO A 116 14.35 -4.43 1.86
C PRO A 116 15.31 -4.45 0.66
N GLU A 117 15.85 -5.62 0.31
CA GLU A 117 16.78 -5.85 -0.79
C GLU A 117 16.22 -5.47 -2.17
N THR A 118 14.90 -5.37 -2.33
CA THR A 118 14.28 -5.06 -3.63
C THR A 118 14.33 -3.58 -3.98
N GLY A 119 14.76 -2.71 -3.04
CA GLY A 119 14.80 -1.25 -3.23
C GLY A 119 13.43 -0.61 -3.47
N ALA A 120 12.33 -1.30 -3.14
CA ALA A 120 10.98 -0.79 -3.35
C ALA A 120 10.60 0.28 -2.33
N ILE A 121 11.26 0.32 -1.16
CA ILE A 121 10.99 1.27 -0.06
C ILE A 121 9.50 1.17 0.35
N PRO A 122 9.06 0.04 0.95
CA PRO A 122 7.68 -0.18 1.37
C PRO A 122 7.25 0.76 2.52
N ASN A 123 5.94 1.02 2.62
CA ASN A 123 5.33 1.82 3.69
C ASN A 123 4.49 0.96 4.65
N VAL A 124 4.87 -0.31 4.79
CA VAL A 124 4.31 -1.23 5.78
C VAL A 124 5.47 -1.69 6.62
N PHE A 125 5.38 -1.36 7.90
CA PHE A 125 6.44 -1.55 8.88
C PHE A 125 6.00 -2.63 9.85
N TYR A 126 6.97 -3.40 10.28
CA TYR A 126 6.85 -4.39 11.34
C TYR A 126 7.72 -3.92 12.49
N ILE A 127 7.19 -4.05 13.71
CA ILE A 127 7.86 -3.60 14.93
C ILE A 127 7.93 -4.75 15.93
N ASN A 128 8.92 -4.69 16.82
CA ASN A 128 9.02 -5.66 17.91
C ASN A 128 7.82 -5.53 18.85
N SER A 129 7.45 -6.68 19.41
CA SER A 129 6.43 -6.80 20.46
C SER A 129 6.99 -6.38 21.81
#